data_AF-A0A5N5JKT1-F1
#
_entry.id   AF-A0A5N5JKT1-F1
#
_cell.length_a   1.000
_cell.length_b   1.000
_cell.length_c   1.000
_cell.angle_alpha   90.00
_cell.angle_beta   90.00
_cell.angle_gamma   90.00
#
_symmetry.space_group_name_H-M   'P 1'
#
loop_
_entity.id
_entity.type
_entity.pdbx_description
1 polymer ?
#
loop_
_entity_poly.entity_id
_entity_poly.type
_entity_poly.pdbx_seq_one_letter_code
_entity_poly.pdbx_strand_id
1 'polypeptide(L)'
;MDSVKCYLVLFFQVNDGLVNIQNVLAVMFTLCSYDVCQVVTFWEGEIVDGKNYTFYTGKWEALSEDDIRHWTKFPSFQPFLEQVKVDGGKSLDLINYPYIFMRWKEQYFVNVGTDCGLTIAGFYYVCFSCTDGSINGFYYDPNSSPFQKLELKSTNEGRSGFSFSFYELQ
;
A
#
# COMPACT_ATOMS: atom_id res chain seq x y z
N MET A 1 -4.12 -26.22 -6.06
CA MET A 1 -3.49 -24.91 -6.39
C MET A 1 -3.70 -24.11 -5.13
N ASP A 2 -2.76 -24.23 -4.21
CA ASP A 2 -3.05 -23.94 -2.81
C ASP A 2 -2.71 -22.47 -2.54
N SER A 3 -3.67 -21.77 -1.96
CA SER A 3 -3.70 -20.31 -1.88
C SER A 3 -2.70 -19.79 -0.84
N VAL A 4 -1.76 -18.94 -1.25
CA VAL A 4 -0.97 -18.11 -0.33
C VAL A 4 -1.93 -17.27 0.51
N LYS A 5 -1.85 -17.37 1.85
CA LYS A 5 -2.69 -16.59 2.76
C LYS A 5 -1.96 -15.33 3.20
N CYS A 6 -2.44 -14.17 2.76
CA CYS A 6 -1.97 -12.86 3.19
C CYS A 6 -2.89 -12.30 4.29
N TYR A 7 -2.33 -11.81 5.39
CA TYR A 7 -3.08 -11.17 6.46
C TYR A 7 -2.83 -9.67 6.43
N LEU A 8 -3.77 -8.91 5.90
CA LEU A 8 -3.69 -7.46 5.90
C LEU A 8 -4.37 -6.92 7.15
N VAL A 9 -3.60 -6.28 8.02
CA VAL A 9 -4.14 -5.50 9.15
C VAL A 9 -4.01 -4.04 8.76
N LEU A 10 -5.14 -3.34 8.64
CA LEU A 10 -5.16 -1.91 8.38
C LEU A 10 -5.48 -1.20 9.70
N PHE A 11 -4.56 -0.36 10.17
CA PHE A 11 -4.83 0.55 11.28
C PHE A 11 -5.26 1.89 10.70
N PHE A 12 -6.41 2.38 11.13
CA PHE A 12 -6.92 3.70 10.79
C PHE A 12 -7.08 4.47 12.10
N GLN A 13 -6.33 5.57 12.27
CA GLN A 13 -6.66 6.51 13.33
C GLN A 13 -7.92 7.30 12.93
N VAL A 14 -8.93 7.32 13.80
CA VAL A 14 -10.16 8.10 13.60
C VAL A 14 -10.16 9.22 14.63
N ASN A 15 -10.11 10.48 14.17
CA ASN A 15 -10.27 11.65 15.03
C ASN A 15 -11.64 12.31 14.75
N ASP A 16 -12.48 12.45 15.78
CA ASP A 16 -13.71 13.27 15.80
C ASP A 16 -14.80 12.97 14.74
N GLY A 17 -15.15 11.68 14.52
CA GLY A 17 -16.34 11.29 13.75
C GLY A 17 -16.29 11.61 12.25
N LEU A 18 -15.27 12.32 11.79
CA LEU A 18 -14.80 12.35 10.43
C LEU A 18 -13.70 11.30 10.35
N VAL A 19 -13.81 10.37 9.41
CA VAL A 19 -12.75 9.40 9.13
C VAL A 19 -11.58 10.17 8.52
N ASN A 20 -10.81 10.85 9.37
CA ASN A 20 -9.62 11.58 8.99
C ASN A 20 -8.47 10.59 9.17
N ILE A 21 -8.20 9.84 8.11
CA ILE A 21 -7.25 8.76 8.11
C ILE A 21 -5.85 9.37 8.30
N GLN A 22 -5.41 9.52 9.54
CA GLN A 22 -4.07 10.00 9.85
C GLN A 22 -3.21 8.85 10.39
N ASN A 23 -2.43 8.32 9.46
CA ASN A 23 -1.13 7.69 9.61
C ASN A 23 -1.01 6.26 10.16
N VAL A 24 -0.13 5.55 9.44
CA VAL A 24 0.48 4.24 9.66
C VAL A 24 -0.39 3.03 9.36
N LEU A 25 -0.26 2.57 8.11
CA LEU A 25 -0.59 1.21 7.73
C LEU A 25 0.54 0.27 8.16
N ALA A 26 0.35 -0.55 9.19
CA ALA A 26 1.26 -1.64 9.48
C ALA A 26 0.81 -2.89 8.70
N VAL A 27 1.41 -3.13 7.54
CA VAL A 27 1.10 -4.32 6.73
C VAL A 27 2.05 -5.45 7.11
N MET A 28 1.51 -6.62 7.45
CA MET A 28 2.30 -7.83 7.69
C MET A 28 2.03 -8.82 6.57
N PHE A 29 3.00 -9.02 5.68
CA PHE A 29 2.90 -10.06 4.67
C PHE A 29 3.50 -11.38 5.17
N THR A 30 2.83 -12.47 4.80
CA THR A 30 3.29 -13.83 5.01
C THR A 30 3.24 -14.53 3.66
N LEU A 31 4.40 -14.87 3.10
CA LEU A 31 4.49 -15.73 1.92
C LEU A 31 4.73 -17.15 2.39
N CYS A 32 3.73 -18.03 2.24
CA CYS A 32 3.84 -19.45 2.57
C CYS A 32 3.90 -20.26 1.27
N SER A 33 5.01 -20.96 1.04
CA SER A 33 5.11 -22.06 0.08
C SER A 33 5.66 -23.26 0.82
N TYR A 34 5.08 -24.44 0.60
CA TYR A 34 5.31 -25.65 1.41
C TYR A 34 6.78 -26.14 1.43
N ASP A 35 7.65 -25.60 0.57
CA ASP A 35 9.07 -25.98 0.43
C ASP A 35 10.09 -24.88 0.84
N VAL A 36 9.64 -23.70 1.27
CA VAL A 36 10.53 -22.64 1.77
C VAL A 36 10.07 -22.13 3.12
N CYS A 37 11.03 -21.83 3.99
CA CYS A 37 10.79 -21.09 5.21
C CYS A 37 10.01 -19.82 4.84
N GLN A 38 8.80 -19.68 5.39
CA GLN A 38 7.94 -18.52 5.18
C GLN A 38 8.75 -17.25 5.41
N VAL A 39 8.75 -16.30 4.47
CA VAL A 39 9.39 -14.98 4.70
C VAL A 39 8.33 -14.00 5.14
N VAL A 40 8.61 -13.32 6.26
CA VAL A 40 7.75 -12.29 6.84
C VAL A 40 8.53 -10.98 6.84
N THR A 41 7.91 -9.95 6.29
CA THR A 41 8.43 -8.57 6.29
C THR A 41 7.45 -7.66 7.01
N PHE A 42 8.00 -6.64 7.70
CA PHE A 42 7.23 -5.55 8.28
C PHE A 42 7.19 -4.37 7.32
N TRP A 43 6.04 -3.71 7.22
CA TRP A 43 5.80 -2.65 6.26
C TRP A 43 5.17 -1.44 6.92
N GLU A 44 5.47 -0.28 6.37
CA GLU A 44 4.75 0.96 6.63
C GLU A 44 4.08 1.46 5.37
N GLY A 45 2.85 1.96 5.51
CA GLY A 45 2.10 2.57 4.42
C GLY A 45 1.87 4.06 4.60
N GLU A 46 1.97 4.78 3.50
CA GLU A 46 1.56 6.17 3.35
C GLU A 46 0.27 6.24 2.55
N ILE A 47 -0.70 7.03 3.00
CA ILE A 47 -1.92 7.32 2.25
C ILE A 47 -1.73 8.64 1.52
N VAL A 48 -2.00 8.64 0.22
CA VAL A 48 -1.96 9.86 -0.60
C VAL A 48 -3.20 10.68 -0.28
N ASP A 49 -3.01 11.82 0.38
CA ASP A 49 -4.07 12.71 0.87
C ASP A 49 -3.99 14.14 0.31
N GLY A 50 -2.97 14.43 -0.53
CA GLY A 50 -2.72 15.74 -1.12
C GLY A 50 -2.15 16.78 -0.13
N LYS A 51 -2.01 16.44 1.15
CA LYS A 51 -1.53 17.35 2.22
C LYS A 51 -0.21 16.89 2.82
N ASN A 52 -0.22 15.73 3.46
CA ASN A 52 0.98 15.09 4.01
C ASN A 52 1.74 14.35 2.93
N TYR A 53 0.99 13.70 2.02
CA TYR A 53 1.54 12.85 0.98
C TYR A 53 0.83 13.12 -0.34
N THR A 54 1.60 13.51 -1.35
CA THR A 54 1.11 13.77 -2.70
C THR A 54 1.33 12.55 -3.59
N PHE A 55 0.93 12.62 -4.86
CA PHE A 55 1.22 11.57 -5.84
C PHE A 55 2.69 11.55 -6.29
N TYR A 56 3.47 12.60 -5.98
CA TYR A 56 4.92 12.59 -6.19
C TYR A 56 5.62 12.10 -4.93
N THR A 57 6.42 11.04 -5.08
CA THR A 57 7.03 10.33 -3.95
C THR A 57 8.18 11.13 -3.34
N GLY A 58 9.08 11.67 -4.17
CA GLY A 58 10.20 12.51 -3.71
C GLY A 58 11.24 11.79 -2.83
N LYS A 59 11.19 10.46 -2.76
CA LYS A 59 12.08 9.58 -2.01
C LYS A 59 12.12 8.18 -2.63
N TRP A 60 12.91 7.28 -2.05
CA TRP A 60 13.06 5.89 -2.52
C TRP A 60 13.44 5.80 -4.01
N GLU A 61 14.28 6.76 -4.45
CA GLU A 61 14.79 6.87 -5.82
C GLU A 61 13.71 7.09 -6.91
N ALA A 62 12.43 7.22 -6.53
CA ALA A 62 11.34 7.50 -7.46
C ALA A 62 11.36 8.96 -7.93
N LEU A 63 11.51 9.14 -9.24
CA LEU A 63 11.35 10.43 -9.91
C LEU A 63 9.87 10.67 -10.24
N SER A 64 9.50 11.94 -10.45
CA SER A 64 8.13 12.31 -10.82
C SER A 64 7.64 11.63 -12.09
N GLU A 65 8.51 11.35 -13.06
CA GLU A 65 8.16 10.58 -14.25
C GLU A 65 7.85 9.12 -13.93
N ASP A 66 8.57 8.53 -12.99
CA ASP A 66 8.32 7.16 -12.52
C ASP A 66 7.00 7.09 -11.76
N ASP A 67 6.72 8.06 -10.89
CA ASP A 67 5.44 8.19 -10.20
C ASP A 67 4.28 8.18 -11.20
N ILE A 68 4.32 9.04 -12.22
CA ILE A 68 3.27 9.10 -13.25
C ILE A 68 3.14 7.77 -13.99
N ARG A 69 4.26 7.12 -14.36
CA ARG A 69 4.26 5.83 -15.07
C ARG A 69 3.64 4.70 -14.24
N HIS A 70 3.77 4.74 -12.91
CA HIS A 70 3.18 3.76 -12.02
C HIS A 70 1.72 4.08 -11.71
N TRP A 71 1.40 5.32 -11.37
CA TRP A 71 0.03 5.71 -11.07
C TRP A 71 -0.93 5.53 -12.25
N THR A 72 -0.46 5.77 -13.48
CA THR A 72 -1.24 5.53 -14.70
C THR A 72 -1.54 4.05 -14.98
N LYS A 73 -0.95 3.11 -14.23
CA LYS A 73 -1.34 1.69 -14.28
C LYS A 73 -2.67 1.41 -13.60
N PHE A 74 -3.13 2.31 -12.73
CA PHE A 74 -4.44 2.21 -12.09
C PHE A 74 -5.47 2.99 -12.90
N PRO A 75 -6.51 2.34 -13.46
CA PRO A 75 -7.56 3.06 -14.18
C PRO A 75 -8.27 4.13 -13.33
N SER A 76 -8.37 3.90 -12.01
CA SER A 76 -8.91 4.84 -11.02
C SER A 76 -8.08 6.13 -10.89
N PHE A 77 -6.81 6.14 -11.31
CA PHE A 77 -5.98 7.34 -11.29
C PHE A 77 -6.22 8.27 -12.49
N GLN A 78 -6.76 7.75 -13.59
CA GLN A 78 -6.87 8.48 -14.86
C GLN A 78 -7.55 9.86 -14.74
N PRO A 79 -8.62 10.06 -13.94
CA PRO A 79 -9.24 11.38 -13.77
C PRO A 79 -8.32 12.44 -13.15
N PHE A 80 -7.26 12.03 -12.46
CA PHE A 80 -6.39 12.93 -11.70
C PHE A 80 -5.10 13.29 -12.43
N LEU A 81 -4.77 12.59 -13.52
CA LEU A 81 -3.48 12.71 -14.21
C LEU A 81 -3.06 14.15 -14.50
N GLU A 82 -3.96 14.93 -15.10
CA GLU A 82 -3.62 16.30 -15.50
C GLU A 82 -3.43 17.23 -14.30
N GLN A 83 -4.25 17.10 -13.25
CA GLN A 83 -4.08 17.88 -12.04
C GLN A 83 -2.80 17.49 -11.29
N VAL A 84 -2.48 16.19 -11.23
CA VAL A 84 -1.25 15.71 -10.61
C VAL A 84 0.00 16.24 -11.32
N LYS A 85 -0.02 16.33 -12.66
CA LYS A 85 1.08 16.96 -13.40
C LYS A 85 1.28 18.44 -13.05
N VAL A 86 0.22 19.13 -12.64
CA VAL A 86 0.27 20.56 -12.29
C VAL A 86 0.80 20.77 -10.87
N ASP A 87 0.29 20.05 -9.88
CA ASP A 87 0.59 20.33 -8.47
C ASP A 87 0.94 19.11 -7.60
N GLY A 88 1.08 17.93 -8.20
CA GLY A 88 1.30 16.67 -7.50
C GLY A 88 0.02 16.08 -6.87
N GLY A 89 -1.15 16.64 -7.13
CA GLY A 89 -2.43 16.26 -6.56
C GLY A 89 -2.77 16.99 -5.27
N LYS A 90 -2.14 18.15 -5.01
CA LYS A 90 -2.37 18.94 -3.79
C LYS A 90 -3.76 19.55 -3.72
N SER A 91 -4.35 19.87 -4.88
CA SER A 91 -5.70 20.43 -4.96
C SER A 91 -6.80 19.38 -5.09
N LEU A 92 -6.47 18.07 -5.06
CA LEU A 92 -7.45 17.01 -5.24
C LEU A 92 -8.24 16.79 -3.96
N ASP A 93 -9.55 16.59 -4.12
CA ASP A 93 -10.41 16.09 -3.06
C ASP A 93 -10.56 14.57 -3.18
N LEU A 94 -9.82 13.84 -2.35
CA LEU A 94 -9.81 12.37 -2.34
C LEU A 94 -10.74 11.78 -1.27
N ILE A 95 -11.35 12.58 -0.40
CA ILE A 95 -12.02 12.07 0.81
C ILE A 95 -13.22 11.18 0.51
N ASN A 96 -13.96 11.49 -0.56
CA ASN A 96 -15.16 10.76 -1.00
C ASN A 96 -14.89 9.89 -2.23
N TYR A 97 -13.63 9.76 -2.65
CA TYR A 97 -13.29 8.95 -3.81
C TYR A 97 -13.34 7.45 -3.43
N PRO A 98 -13.92 6.57 -4.27
CA PRO A 98 -14.09 5.15 -3.92
C PRO A 98 -12.79 4.33 -3.94
N TYR A 99 -11.64 5.00 -4.15
CA TYR A 99 -10.33 4.38 -4.14
C TYR A 99 -9.38 5.15 -3.23
N ILE A 100 -8.58 4.39 -2.47
CA ILE A 100 -7.53 4.94 -1.62
C ILE A 100 -6.18 4.59 -2.26
N PHE A 101 -5.40 5.62 -2.58
CA PHE A 101 -4.05 5.48 -3.12
C PHE A 101 -3.04 5.49 -1.98
N MET A 102 -2.08 4.59 -2.04
CA MET A 102 -1.08 4.39 -0.99
C MET A 102 0.29 4.06 -1.56
N ARG A 103 1.32 4.24 -0.75
CA ARG A 103 2.63 3.63 -0.98
C ARG A 103 2.99 2.73 0.19
N TRP A 104 3.39 1.50 -0.07
CA TRP A 104 3.77 0.53 0.96
C TRP A 104 5.25 0.21 0.86
N LYS A 105 5.98 0.41 1.96
CA LYS A 105 7.43 0.23 2.05
C LYS A 105 7.76 -0.83 3.09
N GLU A 106 8.46 -1.88 2.66
CA GLU A 106 9.09 -2.84 3.56
C GLU A 106 10.21 -2.18 4.34
N GLN A 107 10.22 -2.38 5.66
CA GLN A 107 11.24 -1.82 6.54
C GLN A 107 12.28 -2.87 6.91
N TYR A 108 11.85 -4.09 7.25
CA TYR A 108 12.76 -5.16 7.67
C TYR A 108 12.12 -6.56 7.56
N PHE A 109 12.98 -7.57 7.52
CA PHE A 109 12.60 -8.97 7.68
C PHE A 109 12.35 -9.29 9.16
N VAL A 110 11.29 -10.02 9.44
CA VAL A 110 10.87 -10.35 10.81
C VAL A 110 11.47 -11.68 11.27
N ASN A 111 11.54 -12.67 10.39
CA ASN A 111 11.88 -14.04 10.74
C ASN A 111 13.04 -14.65 9.95
N VAL A 112 13.66 -13.87 9.06
CA VAL A 112 14.84 -14.26 8.27
C VAL A 112 15.88 -13.15 8.32
N GLY A 113 17.15 -13.50 8.07
CA GLY A 113 18.22 -12.53 7.88
C GLY A 113 18.17 -11.86 6.51
N THR A 114 18.99 -10.82 6.33
CA THR A 114 19.15 -10.09 5.06
C THR A 114 19.81 -10.93 3.96
N ASP A 115 20.35 -12.10 4.31
CA ASP A 115 21.00 -13.07 3.44
C ASP A 115 20.02 -14.06 2.79
N CYS A 116 18.71 -13.90 2.98
CA CYS A 116 17.68 -14.77 2.40
C CYS A 116 17.51 -14.66 0.87
N GLY A 117 18.30 -13.81 0.20
CA GLY A 117 18.31 -13.66 -1.25
C GLY A 117 17.15 -12.83 -1.82
N LEU A 118 16.35 -12.20 -0.96
CA LEU A 118 15.27 -11.27 -1.34
C LEU A 118 15.72 -9.82 -1.10
N THR A 119 15.32 -8.93 -2.00
CA THR A 119 15.48 -7.49 -1.82
C THR A 119 14.17 -6.88 -1.32
N ILE A 120 14.28 -5.98 -0.36
CA ILE A 120 13.20 -5.12 0.15
C ILE A 120 13.55 -3.64 -0.05
N ALA A 121 14.43 -3.33 -1.01
CA ALA A 121 14.92 -1.97 -1.23
C ALA A 121 13.83 -1.04 -1.77
N GLY A 122 12.98 -1.55 -2.66
CA GLY A 122 11.91 -0.82 -3.29
C GLY A 122 10.67 -0.60 -2.42
N PHE A 123 9.59 -0.21 -3.07
CA PHE A 123 8.27 0.00 -2.47
C PHE A 123 7.17 -0.31 -3.47
N TYR A 124 5.93 -0.30 -3.01
CA TYR A 124 4.76 -0.56 -3.85
C TYR A 124 3.91 0.70 -3.97
N TYR A 125 3.55 1.05 -5.20
CA TYR A 125 2.38 1.88 -5.45
C TYR A 125 1.14 1.02 -5.29
N VAL A 126 0.14 1.48 -4.54
CA VAL A 126 -1.02 0.66 -4.16
C VAL A 126 -2.32 1.44 -4.35
N CYS A 127 -3.34 0.74 -4.84
CA CYS A 127 -4.71 1.23 -4.95
C CYS A 127 -5.65 0.24 -4.27
N PHE A 128 -6.35 0.70 -3.24
CA PHE A 128 -7.40 -0.03 -2.53
C PHE A 128 -8.78 0.41 -3.02
N SER A 129 -9.66 -0.53 -3.30
CA SER A 129 -11.06 -0.29 -3.68
C SER A 129 -11.95 -0.39 -2.44
N CYS A 130 -12.61 0.71 -2.07
CA CYS A 130 -13.56 0.74 -0.96
C CYS A 130 -14.86 -0.04 -1.27
N THR A 131 -15.12 -0.33 -2.55
CA THR A 131 -16.35 -0.98 -3.00
C THR A 131 -16.32 -2.48 -2.74
N ASP A 132 -15.19 -3.14 -3.00
CA ASP A 132 -15.06 -4.61 -2.94
C ASP A 132 -13.87 -5.10 -2.10
N GLY A 133 -13.10 -4.17 -1.51
CA GLY A 133 -11.92 -4.47 -0.71
C GLY A 133 -10.75 -5.03 -1.51
N SER A 134 -10.76 -4.93 -2.85
CA SER A 134 -9.64 -5.37 -3.68
C SER A 134 -8.45 -4.42 -3.57
N ILE A 135 -7.25 -4.99 -3.63
CA ILE A 135 -5.98 -4.25 -3.60
C ILE A 135 -5.18 -4.62 -4.81
N ASN A 136 -4.75 -3.59 -5.53
CA ASN A 136 -3.84 -3.72 -6.64
C ASN A 136 -2.59 -2.92 -6.31
N GLY A 137 -1.42 -3.44 -6.66
CA GLY A 137 -0.18 -2.74 -6.49
C GLY A 137 0.86 -3.07 -7.56
N PHE A 138 1.82 -2.17 -7.70
CA PHE A 138 2.97 -2.34 -8.59
C PHE A 138 4.24 -2.02 -7.81
N TYR A 139 5.16 -2.97 -7.76
CA TYR A 139 6.48 -2.79 -7.17
C TYR A 139 7.33 -1.84 -8.02
N TYR A 140 8.08 -0.99 -7.33
CA TYR A 140 9.09 -0.11 -7.89
C TYR A 140 10.42 -0.28 -7.16
N ASP A 141 11.44 -0.55 -7.95
CA ASP A 141 12.86 -0.46 -7.61
C ASP A 141 13.60 -0.27 -8.94
N PRO A 142 14.45 0.77 -9.07
CA PRO A 142 15.17 1.07 -10.30
C PRO A 142 16.08 -0.09 -10.78
N ASN A 143 16.48 -0.99 -9.87
CA ASN A 143 17.35 -2.13 -10.16
C ASN A 143 16.59 -3.44 -10.39
N SER A 144 15.27 -3.41 -10.32
CA SER A 144 14.40 -4.58 -10.47
C SER A 144 13.61 -4.53 -11.76
N SER A 145 13.04 -5.68 -12.15
CA SER A 145 12.06 -5.73 -13.24
C SER A 145 10.87 -4.81 -12.93
N PRO A 146 10.45 -3.95 -13.87
CA PRO A 146 9.42 -2.96 -13.60
C PRO A 146 8.02 -3.58 -13.53
N PHE A 147 7.10 -2.91 -12.82
CA PHE A 147 5.67 -3.23 -12.76
C PHE A 147 5.33 -4.65 -12.30
N GLN A 148 6.11 -5.21 -11.37
CA GLN A 148 5.76 -6.49 -10.74
C GLN A 148 4.45 -6.30 -9.96
N LYS A 149 3.45 -7.11 -10.28
CA LYS A 149 2.07 -6.88 -9.85
C LYS A 149 1.78 -7.58 -8.53
N LEU A 150 1.10 -6.86 -7.63
CA LEU A 150 0.49 -7.36 -6.41
C LEU A 150 -1.03 -7.30 -6.56
N GLU A 151 -1.72 -8.42 -6.38
CA GLU A 151 -3.19 -8.48 -6.40
C GLU A 151 -3.70 -9.24 -5.18
N LEU A 152 -4.50 -8.57 -4.36
CA LEU A 152 -5.15 -9.16 -3.20
C LEU A 152 -6.67 -8.99 -3.35
N LYS A 153 -7.39 -10.08 -3.08
CA LYS A 153 -8.85 -10.06 -2.96
C LYS A 153 -9.22 -10.34 -1.52
N SER A 154 -10.17 -9.59 -1.00
CA SER A 154 -10.77 -9.90 0.30
C SER A 154 -11.46 -11.28 0.20
N THR A 155 -11.13 -12.17 1.13
CA THR A 155 -11.82 -13.46 1.28
C THR A 155 -12.58 -13.44 2.60
N ASN A 156 -13.89 -13.70 2.55
CA ASN A 156 -14.74 -13.80 3.76
C ASN A 156 -14.66 -15.19 4.41
N GLU A 157 -13.76 -16.05 3.95
CA GLU A 157 -13.64 -17.42 4.44
C GLU A 157 -12.84 -17.45 5.76
N GLY A 158 -13.56 -17.38 6.87
CA GLY A 158 -13.08 -17.90 8.16
C GLY A 158 -13.07 -16.94 9.34
N ARG A 159 -13.09 -15.63 9.15
CA ARG A 159 -13.26 -14.61 10.21
C ARG A 159 -13.85 -13.36 9.58
N SER A 160 -15.01 -12.93 10.07
CA SER A 160 -15.49 -11.55 9.91
C SER A 160 -14.34 -10.61 10.27
N GLY A 161 -13.98 -9.67 9.39
CA GLY A 161 -12.99 -8.65 9.72
C GLY A 161 -13.41 -7.97 11.03
N PHE A 162 -12.61 -8.10 12.09
CA PHE A 162 -12.88 -7.44 13.34
C PHE A 162 -12.48 -5.96 13.19
N SER A 163 -13.43 -5.07 13.45
CA SER A 163 -13.16 -3.67 13.78
C SER A 163 -12.44 -3.64 15.14
N PHE A 164 -11.32 -2.93 15.23
CA PHE A 164 -10.52 -2.86 16.45
C PHE A 164 -11.19 -2.00 17.53
N SER A 165 -10.94 -2.42 18.77
CA SER A 165 -11.17 -1.68 20.00
C SER A 165 -10.40 -0.35 20.03
N PHE A 166 -10.91 0.61 20.80
CA PHE A 166 -10.22 1.85 21.14
C PHE A 166 -9.02 1.54 22.06
N TYR A 167 -7.86 2.13 21.77
CA TYR A 167 -6.69 2.10 22.64
C TYR A 167 -6.25 3.54 22.92
N GLU A 168 -6.10 3.88 24.20
CA GLU A 168 -5.49 5.13 24.66
C GLU A 168 -4.11 4.83 25.25
N LEU A 169 -3.15 5.73 25.03
CA LEU A 169 -1.86 5.69 25.69
C LEU A 169 -2.06 6.03 27.18
N GLN A 170 -1.63 5.15 28.09
CA GLN A 170 -1.51 5.45 29.52
C GLN A 170 -0.14 6.04 29.86
#